data_AF-A0A0R0BVF6-F1
#
_entry.id   AF-A0A0R0BVF6-F1
#
_cell.length_a   1.000
_cell.length_b   1.000
_cell.length_c   1.000
_cell.angle_alpha   90.00
_cell.angle_beta   90.00
_cell.angle_gamma   90.00
#
_symmetry.space_group_name_H-M   'P 1'
#
loop_
_entity.id
_entity.type
_entity.pdbx_description
1 polymer ?
#
loop_
_entity_poly.entity_id
_entity_poly.type
_entity_poly.pdbx_seq_one_letter_code
_entity_poly.pdbx_strand_id
1 'polypeptide(L)'
;MTRSLLLSLLLAMSSTASGVVIRHDVDDSKYRIPASEFPALVDMPGEGHGVLIAPQWAMTAAHTIPAHSKLKQVTINGVTRDVERVVVHPGYKTLPQELIDQATASGEAMLIVVVLASSDDIALIKLSQPVTDVTPAAIYERSDEPGQIVKIIGKGATGTGDMGHDPRGPNRTELRRAFNKV
;
A
#
# COMPACT_ATOMS: atom_id res chain seq x y z
N MET A 1 -0.08 18.34 46.59
CA MET A 1 1.13 18.29 45.72
C MET A 1 1.30 16.94 45.00
N THR A 2 0.80 15.82 45.54
CA THR A 2 0.87 14.49 44.91
C THR A 2 -0.07 14.29 43.71
N ARG A 3 -1.25 14.94 43.69
CA ARG A 3 -2.20 14.87 42.55
C ARG A 3 -1.69 15.53 41.26
N SER A 4 -0.89 16.60 41.35
CA SER A 4 -0.31 17.27 40.18
C SER A 4 0.80 16.44 39.53
N LEU A 5 1.53 15.63 40.32
CA LEU A 5 2.58 14.75 39.80
C LEU A 5 2.01 13.60 38.94
N LEU A 6 0.85 13.06 39.30
CA LEU A 6 0.18 12.02 38.51
C LEU A 6 -0.32 12.54 37.15
N LEU A 7 -0.76 13.79 37.07
CA LEU A 7 -1.22 14.39 35.82
C LEU A 7 -0.05 14.60 34.83
N SER A 8 1.13 14.98 35.35
CA SER A 8 2.35 15.13 34.55
C SER A 8 2.87 13.78 34.01
N LEU A 9 2.68 12.69 34.76
CA LEU A 9 3.09 11.34 34.35
C LEU A 9 2.16 10.75 33.27
N LEU A 10 0.88 11.12 33.28
CA LEU A 10 -0.11 10.72 32.26
C LEU A 10 0.10 11.44 30.91
N LEU A 11 0.62 12.68 30.90
CA LEU A 11 0.96 13.38 29.65
C LEU A 11 2.21 12.81 28.95
N ALA A 12 3.06 12.06 29.65
CA ALA A 12 4.25 11.44 29.07
C ALA A 12 3.96 10.09 28.38
N MET A 13 2.74 9.56 28.51
CA MET A 13 2.28 8.37 27.80
C MET A 13 1.67 8.77 26.45
N SER A 14 2.44 9.50 25.62
CA SER A 14 2.06 9.73 24.24
C SER A 14 2.16 8.38 23.50
N SER A 15 1.03 7.75 23.23
CA SER A 15 1.00 6.57 22.37
C SER A 15 1.57 6.96 21.01
N THR A 16 2.59 6.22 20.54
CA THR A 16 3.02 6.32 19.15
C THR A 16 1.88 5.78 18.30
N ALA A 17 1.02 6.66 17.81
CA ALA A 17 0.08 6.30 16.75
C ALA A 17 0.91 5.95 15.51
N SER A 18 1.11 4.65 15.27
CA SER A 18 1.67 4.13 14.02
C SER A 18 0.62 4.26 12.92
N GLY A 19 0.29 5.50 12.56
CA GLY A 19 -0.46 5.78 11.36
C GLY A 19 0.43 5.62 10.12
N VAL A 20 -0.17 5.32 8.98
CA VAL A 20 0.47 5.44 7.65
C VAL A 20 0.58 6.93 7.26
N VAL A 21 0.94 7.78 8.21
CA VAL A 21 1.07 9.23 8.05
C VAL A 21 2.44 9.60 8.59
N ILE A 22 3.16 10.46 7.86
CA ILE A 22 4.49 10.88 8.28
C ILE A 22 4.35 11.64 9.59
N ARG A 23 5.19 11.31 10.56
CA ARG A 23 5.24 12.06 11.81
C ARG A 23 5.69 13.48 11.52
N HIS A 24 4.87 14.47 11.90
CA HIS A 24 5.17 15.88 11.67
C HIS A 24 6.44 16.37 12.39
N ASP A 25 6.88 15.63 13.42
CA ASP A 25 8.08 15.92 14.21
C ASP A 25 9.33 15.13 13.75
N VAL A 26 9.24 14.38 12.64
CA VAL A 26 10.35 13.60 12.08
C VAL A 26 10.65 14.09 10.67
N ASP A 27 11.94 14.32 10.38
CA ASP A 27 12.40 14.70 9.05
C ASP A 27 11.99 13.66 7.98
N ASP A 28 11.34 14.11 6.90
CA ASP A 28 10.85 13.27 5.80
C ASP A 28 11.97 12.45 5.14
N SER A 29 13.20 12.95 5.13
CA SER A 29 14.37 12.23 4.60
C SER A 29 14.60 10.88 5.27
N LYS A 30 14.14 10.70 6.53
CA LYS A 30 14.26 9.42 7.26
C LYS A 30 13.33 8.33 6.72
N TYR A 31 12.27 8.71 6.01
CA TYR A 31 11.32 7.78 5.40
C TYR A 31 11.71 7.43 3.97
N ARG A 32 12.42 8.32 3.27
CA ARG A 32 12.83 8.12 1.87
C ARG A 32 13.91 7.07 1.75
N ILE A 33 13.82 6.25 0.70
CA ILE A 33 14.80 5.22 0.36
C ILE A 33 15.10 5.24 -1.14
N PRO A 34 16.29 4.82 -1.58
CA PRO A 34 16.57 4.69 -3.00
C PRO A 34 15.74 3.57 -3.62
N ALA A 35 15.40 3.69 -4.91
CA ALA A 35 14.67 2.66 -5.65
C ALA A 35 15.38 1.29 -5.63
N SER A 36 16.71 1.30 -5.57
CA SER A 36 17.54 0.11 -5.46
C SER A 36 17.33 -0.70 -4.18
N GLU A 37 16.66 -0.14 -3.17
CA GLU A 37 16.37 -0.86 -1.92
C GLU A 37 15.28 -1.92 -2.08
N PHE A 38 14.42 -1.80 -3.09
CA PHE A 38 13.42 -2.82 -3.43
C PHE A 38 13.17 -2.88 -4.95
N PRO A 39 14.10 -3.46 -5.73
CA PRO A 39 14.02 -3.47 -7.19
C PRO A 39 12.85 -4.32 -7.73
N ALA A 40 12.30 -5.23 -6.91
CA ALA A 40 11.13 -6.04 -7.23
C ALA A 40 9.80 -5.27 -7.16
N LEU A 41 9.80 -3.99 -6.78
CA LEU A 41 8.62 -3.14 -6.81
C LEU A 41 8.11 -3.00 -8.25
N VAL A 42 6.83 -3.27 -8.45
CA VAL A 42 6.15 -3.07 -9.72
C VAL A 42 5.35 -1.78 -9.65
N ASP A 43 5.72 -0.80 -10.47
CA ASP A 43 4.95 0.42 -10.65
C ASP A 43 3.84 0.18 -11.68
N MET A 44 2.59 0.36 -11.23
CA MET A 44 1.41 0.35 -12.12
C MET A 44 1.37 1.63 -12.95
N PRO A 45 0.84 1.61 -14.19
CA PRO A 45 0.79 2.80 -15.05
C PRO A 45 -0.09 3.93 -14.49
N GLY A 46 -1.05 3.60 -13.62
CA GLY A 46 -1.81 4.56 -12.82
C GLY A 46 -1.32 4.59 -11.38
N GLU A 47 -2.25 4.37 -10.45
CA GLU A 47 -1.97 4.28 -9.02
C GLU A 47 -1.72 2.83 -8.59
N GLY A 48 -1.08 2.70 -7.43
CA GLY A 48 -0.77 1.42 -6.83
C GLY A 48 0.56 0.84 -7.26
N HIS A 49 0.89 -0.26 -6.59
CA HIS A 49 2.13 -1.00 -6.76
C HIS A 49 1.84 -2.50 -6.65
N GLY A 50 2.70 -3.29 -7.27
CA GLY A 50 2.79 -4.72 -7.07
C GLY A 50 4.21 -5.13 -6.66
N VAL A 51 4.43 -6.45 -6.64
CA VAL A 51 5.71 -7.07 -6.32
C VAL A 51 5.97 -8.19 -7.31
N LEU A 52 7.15 -8.21 -7.92
CA LEU A 52 7.63 -9.35 -8.72
C LEU A 52 7.91 -10.52 -7.77
N ILE A 53 7.15 -11.62 -7.91
CA ILE A 53 7.23 -12.81 -7.04
C ILE A 53 7.78 -14.04 -7.76
N ALA A 54 7.81 -14.02 -9.09
CA ALA A 54 8.51 -14.98 -9.93
C ALA A 54 8.97 -14.29 -11.23
N PRO A 55 9.89 -14.87 -12.03
CA PRO A 55 10.45 -14.19 -13.20
C PRO A 55 9.40 -13.62 -14.19
N GLN A 56 8.23 -14.26 -14.33
CA GLN A 56 7.15 -13.78 -15.19
C GLN A 56 5.88 -13.39 -14.42
N TRP A 57 5.94 -13.29 -13.10
CA TRP A 57 4.75 -13.12 -12.27
C TRP A 57 4.93 -12.00 -11.26
N ALA A 58 4.08 -10.99 -11.37
CA ALA A 58 3.91 -9.98 -10.34
C ALA A 58 2.56 -10.16 -9.64
N MET A 59 2.52 -9.85 -8.36
CA MET A 59 1.33 -9.82 -7.53
C MET A 59 0.98 -8.37 -7.19
N THR A 60 -0.29 -8.02 -7.23
CA THR A 60 -0.78 -6.67 -6.92
C THR A 60 -2.17 -6.73 -6.26
N ALA A 61 -2.65 -5.61 -5.75
CA ALA A 61 -4.05 -5.46 -5.37
C ALA A 61 -4.94 -5.40 -6.62
N ALA A 62 -6.08 -6.11 -6.61
CA ALA A 62 -6.97 -6.20 -7.76
C ALA A 62 -7.57 -4.84 -8.15
N HIS A 63 -7.85 -3.97 -7.19
CA HIS A 63 -8.39 -2.64 -7.47
C HIS A 63 -7.45 -1.73 -8.29
N THR A 64 -6.17 -2.08 -8.39
CA THR A 64 -5.19 -1.33 -9.21
C THR A 64 -5.30 -1.64 -10.70
N ILE A 65 -6.03 -2.71 -11.06
CA ILE A 65 -6.22 -3.11 -12.45
C ILE A 65 -7.24 -2.17 -13.12
N PRO A 66 -6.93 -1.61 -14.30
CA PRO A 66 -7.86 -0.71 -14.98
C PRO A 66 -9.21 -1.39 -15.28
N ALA A 67 -10.32 -0.82 -14.82
CA ALA A 67 -11.65 -1.41 -14.99
C ALA A 67 -12.14 -1.45 -16.45
N HIS A 68 -11.71 -0.48 -17.26
CA HIS A 68 -12.23 -0.26 -18.62
C HIS A 68 -11.20 -0.49 -19.73
N SER A 69 -10.01 -1.01 -19.40
CA SER A 69 -8.98 -1.28 -20.40
C SER A 69 -8.07 -2.44 -19.98
N LYS A 70 -7.40 -3.05 -20.95
CA LYS A 70 -6.38 -4.05 -20.66
C LYS A 70 -5.15 -3.37 -20.06
N LEU A 71 -4.64 -3.92 -18.96
CA LEU A 71 -3.30 -3.59 -18.50
C LEU A 71 -2.28 -4.09 -19.54
N LYS A 72 -1.62 -3.16 -20.23
CA LYS A 72 -0.66 -3.49 -21.29
C LYS A 72 0.77 -3.64 -20.77
N GLN A 73 1.15 -2.77 -19.83
CA GLN A 73 2.52 -2.64 -19.37
C GLN A 73 2.57 -2.27 -17.89
N VAL A 74 3.65 -2.68 -17.24
CA VAL A 74 4.05 -2.26 -15.88
C VAL A 74 5.53 -1.88 -15.90
N THR A 75 5.99 -1.12 -14.91
CA THR A 75 7.42 -0.78 -14.79
C THR A 75 8.05 -1.52 -13.62
N ILE A 76 9.18 -2.19 -13.85
CA ILE A 76 9.93 -2.93 -12.83
C ILE A 76 11.38 -2.46 -12.90
N ASN A 77 11.92 -1.96 -11.78
CA ASN A 77 13.26 -1.38 -11.70
C ASN A 77 13.56 -0.34 -12.80
N GLY A 78 12.58 0.53 -13.08
CA GLY A 78 12.69 1.56 -14.13
C GLY A 78 12.56 1.06 -15.58
N VAL A 79 12.36 -0.24 -15.79
CA VAL A 79 12.20 -0.85 -17.12
C VAL A 79 10.75 -1.25 -17.34
N THR A 80 10.15 -0.75 -18.41
CA THR A 80 8.81 -1.12 -18.86
C THR A 80 8.77 -2.57 -19.33
N ARG A 81 7.80 -3.35 -18.85
CA ARG A 81 7.57 -4.76 -19.20
C ARG A 81 6.15 -4.93 -19.74
N ASP A 82 6.02 -5.66 -20.85
CA ASP A 82 4.73 -6.00 -21.42
C ASP A 82 4.02 -7.07 -20.58
N VAL A 83 2.70 -6.91 -20.46
CA VAL A 83 1.80 -7.82 -19.77
C VAL A 83 1.15 -8.76 -20.79
N GLU A 84 1.27 -10.07 -20.55
CA GLU A 84 0.61 -11.11 -21.31
C GLU A 84 -0.87 -11.21 -20.89
N ARG A 85 -1.11 -11.30 -19.57
CA ARG A 85 -2.46 -11.43 -19.01
C ARG A 85 -2.51 -11.07 -17.53
N VAL A 86 -3.71 -10.78 -17.06
CA VAL A 86 -4.04 -10.56 -15.64
C VAL A 86 -4.98 -11.69 -15.17
N VAL A 87 -4.77 -12.19 -13.95
CA VAL A 87 -5.70 -13.07 -13.23
C VAL A 87 -6.16 -12.32 -12.00
N VAL A 88 -7.43 -11.93 -11.98
CA VAL A 88 -8.05 -11.38 -10.79
C VAL A 88 -8.57 -12.55 -9.95
N HIS A 89 -8.36 -12.51 -8.63
CA HIS A 89 -8.90 -13.53 -7.74
C HIS A 89 -10.43 -13.58 -7.85
N PRO A 90 -11.06 -14.77 -7.93
CA PRO A 90 -12.51 -14.88 -8.11
C PRO A 90 -13.31 -14.31 -6.93
N GLY A 91 -12.68 -14.16 -5.75
CA GLY A 91 -13.29 -13.53 -4.58
C GLY A 91 -13.16 -12.00 -4.53
N TYR A 92 -12.52 -11.36 -5.53
CA TYR A 92 -12.49 -9.91 -5.61
C TYR A 92 -13.89 -9.35 -5.87
N LYS A 93 -14.29 -8.39 -5.05
CA LYS A 93 -15.58 -7.70 -5.13
C LYS A 93 -15.34 -6.20 -5.23
N THR A 94 -16.03 -5.57 -6.17
CA THR A 94 -16.12 -4.11 -6.27
C THR A 94 -17.23 -3.59 -5.37
N LEU A 95 -17.05 -2.38 -4.85
CA LEU A 95 -18.10 -1.69 -4.11
C LEU A 95 -19.32 -1.44 -5.02
N PRO A 96 -20.53 -1.88 -4.64
CA PRO A 96 -21.76 -1.48 -5.32
C PRO A 96 -21.94 0.03 -5.30
N GLN A 97 -22.37 0.60 -6.42
CA GLN A 97 -22.54 2.05 -6.55
C GLN A 97 -23.57 2.58 -5.55
N GLU A 98 -24.62 1.80 -5.27
CA GLU A 98 -25.67 2.17 -4.33
C GLU A 98 -25.12 2.35 -2.91
N LEU A 99 -24.13 1.54 -2.51
CA LEU A 99 -23.47 1.69 -1.20
C LEU A 99 -22.56 2.92 -1.16
N ILE A 100 -21.91 3.25 -2.28
CA ILE A 100 -21.11 4.48 -2.41
C ILE A 100 -22.01 5.71 -2.25
N ASP A 101 -23.14 5.71 -2.97
CA ASP A 101 -24.10 6.83 -2.95
C ASP A 101 -24.70 7.00 -1.54
N GLN A 102 -25.06 5.89 -0.87
CA GLN A 102 -25.55 5.90 0.50
C GLN A 102 -24.51 6.43 1.50
N ALA A 103 -23.26 5.96 1.42
CA ALA A 103 -22.20 6.43 2.32
C ALA A 103 -21.88 7.91 2.09
N THR A 104 -21.88 8.36 0.83
CA THR A 104 -21.67 9.76 0.48
C THR A 104 -22.79 10.66 1.00
N ALA A 105 -24.05 10.19 0.95
CA ALA A 105 -25.21 10.94 1.41
C ALA A 105 -25.37 10.94 2.95
N SER A 106 -25.04 9.85 3.62
CA SER A 106 -25.28 9.67 5.06
C SER A 106 -24.05 9.93 5.94
N GLY A 107 -22.84 9.85 5.37
CA GLY A 107 -21.58 9.81 6.13
C GLY A 107 -21.30 8.45 6.80
N GLU A 108 -22.21 7.47 6.68
CA GLU A 108 -22.08 6.15 7.28
C GLU A 108 -21.28 5.21 6.36
N ALA A 109 -20.06 4.88 6.76
CA ALA A 109 -19.16 4.02 5.98
C ALA A 109 -19.15 2.55 6.44
N MET A 110 -19.95 2.17 7.44
CA MET A 110 -19.86 0.84 8.06
C MET A 110 -20.11 -0.29 7.05
N LEU A 111 -21.08 -0.15 6.16
CA LEU A 111 -21.37 -1.16 5.14
C LEU A 111 -20.25 -1.28 4.09
N ILE A 112 -19.52 -0.20 3.80
CA ILE A 112 -18.33 -0.23 2.94
C ILE A 112 -17.25 -1.11 3.57
N VAL A 113 -16.99 -0.95 4.87
CA VAL A 113 -15.98 -1.74 5.60
C VAL A 113 -16.30 -3.23 5.53
N VAL A 114 -17.57 -3.61 5.70
CA VAL A 114 -18.01 -5.01 5.62
C VAL A 114 -17.76 -5.61 4.24
N VAL A 115 -18.08 -4.87 3.17
CA VAL A 115 -17.86 -5.34 1.79
C VAL A 115 -16.37 -5.52 1.52
N LEU A 116 -15.55 -4.52 1.86
CA LEU A 116 -14.10 -4.57 1.67
C LEU A 116 -13.46 -5.72 2.46
N ALA A 117 -13.89 -5.95 3.71
CA ALA A 117 -13.41 -7.07 4.53
C ALA A 117 -13.78 -8.46 3.96
N SER A 118 -14.79 -8.53 3.10
CA SER A 118 -15.22 -9.77 2.45
C SER A 118 -14.65 -9.97 1.04
N SER A 119 -13.80 -9.05 0.57
CA SER A 119 -13.25 -9.00 -0.78
C SER A 119 -11.79 -9.46 -0.78
N ASP A 120 -11.47 -10.41 -1.67
CA ASP A 120 -10.09 -10.80 -1.89
C ASP A 120 -9.44 -9.84 -2.90
N ASP A 121 -8.90 -8.73 -2.40
CA ASP A 121 -8.28 -7.68 -3.22
C ASP A 121 -6.88 -8.06 -3.70
N ILE A 122 -6.81 -9.09 -4.55
CA ILE A 122 -5.56 -9.66 -5.07
C ILE A 122 -5.68 -10.03 -6.54
N ALA A 123 -4.64 -9.73 -7.31
CA ALA A 123 -4.49 -10.12 -8.69
C ALA A 123 -3.04 -10.51 -9.01
N LEU A 124 -2.89 -11.41 -9.99
CA LEU A 124 -1.61 -11.78 -10.58
C LEU A 124 -1.49 -11.19 -11.98
N ILE A 125 -0.31 -10.67 -12.30
CA ILE A 125 0.07 -10.14 -13.60
C ILE A 125 1.12 -11.08 -14.18
N LYS A 126 0.80 -11.71 -15.32
CA LYS A 126 1.76 -12.50 -16.09
C LYS A 126 2.45 -11.58 -17.10
N LEU A 127 3.78 -11.50 -17.03
CA LEU A 127 4.61 -10.74 -17.96
C LEU A 127 4.89 -11.56 -19.22
N SER A 128 4.94 -10.89 -20.37
CA SER A 128 5.18 -11.52 -21.67
C SER A 128 6.58 -12.16 -21.79
N GLN A 129 7.54 -11.69 -21.00
CA GLN A 129 8.92 -12.21 -20.96
C GLN A 129 9.42 -12.30 -19.51
N PRO A 130 10.30 -13.26 -19.19
CA PRO A 130 10.92 -13.34 -17.87
C PRO A 130 11.81 -12.12 -17.58
N VAL A 131 11.68 -11.61 -16.36
CA VAL A 131 12.58 -10.63 -15.76
C VAL A 131 13.82 -11.37 -15.27
N THR A 132 14.99 -11.01 -15.80
CA THR A 132 16.28 -11.65 -15.47
C THR A 132 17.26 -10.72 -14.76
N ASP A 133 16.98 -9.42 -14.76
CA ASP A 133 17.77 -8.33 -14.19
C ASP A 133 17.31 -7.90 -12.79
N VAL A 134 16.25 -8.52 -12.26
CA VAL A 134 15.72 -8.30 -10.91
C VAL A 134 15.40 -9.65 -10.27
N THR A 135 15.90 -9.87 -9.05
CA THR A 135 15.53 -11.04 -8.24
C THR A 135 14.10 -10.87 -7.73
N PRO A 136 13.18 -11.81 -8.00
CA PRO A 136 11.84 -11.78 -7.42
C PRO A 136 11.87 -11.84 -5.89
N ALA A 137 10.91 -11.18 -5.25
CA ALA A 137 10.72 -11.26 -3.80
C ALA A 137 10.21 -12.66 -3.42
N ALA A 138 10.78 -13.24 -2.36
CA ALA A 138 10.31 -14.51 -1.82
C ALA A 138 8.94 -14.35 -1.17
N ILE A 139 8.08 -15.35 -1.37
CA ILE A 139 6.81 -15.44 -0.66
C ILE A 139 7.08 -15.91 0.77
N TYR A 140 6.44 -15.26 1.74
CA TYR A 140 6.48 -15.70 3.11
C TYR A 140 5.47 -16.84 3.32
N GLU A 141 5.96 -18.03 3.66
CA GLU A 141 5.12 -19.25 3.76
C GLU A 141 4.86 -19.69 5.22
N ARG A 142 5.41 -18.97 6.19
CA ARG A 142 5.21 -19.28 7.62
C ARG A 142 3.92 -18.61 8.13
N SER A 143 3.61 -18.82 9.40
CA SER A 143 2.45 -18.22 10.09
C SER A 143 2.81 -17.73 11.50
N ASP A 144 4.03 -17.22 11.64
CA ASP A 144 4.66 -16.72 12.87
C ASP A 144 4.91 -15.19 12.80
N GLU A 145 4.09 -14.48 12.02
CA GLU A 145 4.12 -13.02 11.90
C GLU A 145 3.80 -12.27 13.21
N PRO A 146 2.94 -12.77 14.13
CA PRO A 146 2.65 -12.06 15.37
C PRO A 146 3.92 -11.69 16.14
N GLY A 147 4.08 -10.41 16.42
CA GLY A 147 5.23 -9.83 17.10
C GLY A 147 6.42 -9.48 16.19
N GLN A 148 6.39 -9.83 14.91
CA GLN A 148 7.45 -9.50 13.95
C GLN A 148 7.34 -8.06 13.48
N ILE A 149 8.47 -7.48 13.10
CA ILE A 149 8.52 -6.17 12.46
C ILE A 149 8.39 -6.36 10.95
N VAL A 150 7.35 -5.78 10.35
CA VAL A 150 7.19 -5.68 8.91
C VAL A 150 7.70 -4.34 8.40
N LYS A 151 8.36 -4.36 7.26
CA LYS A 151 8.76 -3.17 6.51
C LYS A 151 7.78 -2.95 5.37
N ILE A 152 7.07 -1.83 5.38
CA ILE A 152 6.13 -1.43 4.35
C ILE A 152 6.87 -0.47 3.41
N ILE A 153 6.77 -0.68 2.10
CA ILE A 153 7.47 0.12 1.08
C ILE A 153 6.46 0.59 0.03
N GLY A 154 6.54 1.85 -0.39
CA GLY A 154 5.66 2.38 -1.44
C GLY A 154 5.98 3.82 -1.84
N LYS A 155 5.34 4.25 -2.93
CA LYS A 155 5.45 5.61 -3.51
C LYS A 155 4.10 6.35 -3.53
N GLY A 156 3.19 6.03 -2.63
CA GLY A 156 1.85 6.63 -2.65
C GLY A 156 1.85 8.13 -2.35
N ALA A 157 0.67 8.73 -2.44
CA ALA A 157 0.36 10.02 -1.83
C ALA A 157 0.86 10.06 -0.38
N THR A 158 1.37 11.21 0.04
CA THR A 158 1.92 11.37 1.39
C THR A 158 1.60 12.73 1.98
N GLY A 159 1.88 12.87 3.27
CA GLY A 159 1.51 13.99 4.10
C GLY A 159 1.90 13.74 5.55
N THR A 160 1.93 14.81 6.34
CA THR A 160 2.27 14.77 7.76
C THR A 160 1.01 14.75 8.63
N GLY A 161 1.12 14.37 9.91
CA GLY A 161 -0.03 14.31 10.82
C GLY A 161 -0.74 15.64 11.09
N ASP A 162 -0.08 16.77 10.83
CA ASP A 162 -0.60 18.13 10.98
C ASP A 162 -1.30 18.65 9.71
N MET A 163 -0.77 18.34 8.52
CA MET A 163 -1.28 18.85 7.24
C MET A 163 -2.11 17.84 6.46
N GLY A 164 -1.94 16.54 6.73
CA GLY A 164 -2.48 15.46 5.92
C GLY A 164 -1.91 15.46 4.50
N HIS A 165 -2.57 14.72 3.61
CA HIS A 165 -2.29 14.72 2.18
C HIS A 165 -3.01 15.89 1.48
N ASP A 166 -2.32 16.63 0.61
CA ASP A 166 -2.95 17.62 -0.29
C ASP A 166 -3.74 16.90 -1.39
N PRO A 167 -5.08 17.02 -1.46
CA PRO A 167 -5.90 16.35 -2.48
C PRO A 167 -5.59 16.72 -3.93
N ARG A 168 -4.84 17.81 -4.16
CA ARG A 168 -4.36 18.23 -5.49
C ARG A 168 -2.91 17.82 -5.75
N GLY A 169 -2.28 17.18 -4.77
CA GLY A 169 -0.92 16.68 -4.85
C GLY A 169 -0.81 15.41 -5.71
N PRO A 170 0.42 14.95 -5.96
CA PRO A 170 0.63 13.74 -6.74
C PRO A 170 0.27 12.49 -5.93
N ASN A 171 -0.39 11.53 -6.59
CA ASN A 171 -0.68 10.21 -6.02
C ASN A 171 0.51 9.24 -6.13
N ARG A 172 1.58 9.66 -6.82
CA ARG A 172 2.86 8.95 -6.94
C ARG A 172 4.01 9.88 -6.54
N THR A 173 4.78 9.50 -5.54
CA THR A 173 5.88 10.27 -4.95
C THR A 173 7.21 9.49 -4.99
N GLU A 174 8.23 9.93 -4.25
CA GLU A 174 9.46 9.15 -4.07
C GLU A 174 9.23 7.89 -3.23
N LEU A 175 10.13 6.90 -3.36
CA LEU A 175 10.04 5.66 -2.60
C LEU A 175 10.29 5.90 -1.11
N ARG A 176 9.38 5.37 -0.29
CA ARG A 176 9.42 5.49 1.17
C ARG A 176 9.31 4.12 1.82
N ARG A 177 9.78 4.03 3.07
CA ARG A 177 9.54 2.90 3.97
C ARG A 177 8.88 3.33 5.27
N ALA A 178 8.11 2.42 5.84
CA ALA A 178 7.66 2.45 7.23
C ALA A 178 7.90 1.08 7.87
N PHE A 179 7.89 1.04 9.20
CA PHE A 179 7.98 -0.19 9.96
C PHE A 179 6.76 -0.30 10.88
N ASN A 180 6.15 -1.47 10.94
CA ASN A 180 5.09 -1.77 11.90
C ASN A 180 5.35 -3.12 12.57
N LYS A 181 4.77 -3.32 13.75
CA LYS A 181 4.75 -4.62 14.43
C LYS A 181 3.40 -5.28 14.18
N VAL A 182 3.42 -6.53 13.72
CA VAL A 182 2.21 -7.35 13.53
C VAL A 182 1.77 -7.93 14.86
#